data_AF-A0A522SVQ9-F1
#
_entry.id   AF-A0A522SVQ9-F1
#
_cell.length_a   1.000
_cell.length_b   1.000
_cell.length_c   1.000
_cell.angle_alpha   90.00
_cell.angle_beta   90.00
_cell.angle_gamma   90.00
#
_symmetry.space_group_name_H-M   'P 1'
#
loop_
_entity.id
_entity.type
_entity.pdbx_description
1 polymer ?
#
loop_
_entity_poly.entity_id
_entity_poly.type
_entity_poly.pdbx_seq_one_letter_code
_entity_poly.pdbx_strand_id
1 'polypeptide(L)'
;MLNKMLSQTKFCGLLIIEIFISFFPLYGQEVKIGQHCPNVELGHVLNYKGDKLNLSDFRGKLIILDFWSPGCASCIAAFPEMEALQKEWNDKIQIILVNAQSTDSTLHFFSKRPKIKMPDLPLITSDTILAGFFPHNAFPLHVWIDSNRVVRYITAGYNTNEKTIRDFLNGNLPSLKQKKEVLDFNFNVPVIAEGNGRWVNRALYYSYIMRHIPTQVGSMIEADRIFINSASIARLFKLAYSEGAKYNFDPTNTVVLEVRDKSKYLYPKNMGNFDQWAAKNDYYYELKIPSSQSGRLYQYMQEDLKRYFNVDAKVEKRKIVCLVLVKRGNINSLQSKGGTIDTNINSAAGDTECYFHNYTFKQILQKLQPFYANSLPTPFMDGTGYTGKIDIVFKREAVMNLSLLKNELAEYNLYLVKKEWPADVLVISEKNYKR
;
A
#
# COMPACT_ATOMS: atom_id res chain seq x y z
N MET A 1 -7.50 -83.37 53.28
CA MET A 1 -7.13 -81.99 52.85
C MET A 1 -8.33 -81.10 53.11
N LEU A 2 -8.46 -80.59 54.35
CA LEU A 2 -8.19 -79.18 54.71
C LEU A 2 -9.07 -78.20 53.90
N ASN A 3 -10.13 -77.68 54.52
CA ASN A 3 -10.20 -76.44 55.32
C ASN A 3 -10.35 -75.19 54.43
N LYS A 4 -11.51 -74.51 54.42
CA LYS A 4 -12.07 -73.56 55.41
C LYS A 4 -11.70 -72.10 55.07
N MET A 5 -12.75 -71.27 55.00
CA MET A 5 -12.87 -69.95 55.66
C MET A 5 -12.34 -68.65 55.02
N LEU A 6 -13.19 -67.61 55.22
CA LEU A 6 -12.94 -66.15 55.39
C LEU A 6 -12.81 -65.31 54.10
N SER A 7 -13.65 -64.30 53.82
CA SER A 7 -14.04 -63.04 54.53
C SER A 7 -13.13 -61.85 54.22
N GLN A 8 -13.76 -60.68 54.10
CA GLN A 8 -13.19 -59.31 54.22
C GLN A 8 -12.43 -58.83 52.96
N THR A 9 -12.45 -57.58 52.52
CA THR A 9 -12.94 -56.32 53.09
C THR A 9 -13.05 -55.29 51.96
N LYS A 10 -13.85 -54.26 52.20
CA LYS A 10 -13.94 -53.02 51.42
C LYS A 10 -12.56 -52.43 51.13
N PHE A 11 -12.32 -52.01 49.89
CA PHE A 11 -11.38 -50.92 49.61
C PHE A 11 -12.06 -49.91 48.67
N CYS A 12 -12.41 -48.77 49.24
CA CYS A 12 -13.00 -47.63 48.57
C CYS A 12 -11.84 -46.86 47.90
N GLY A 13 -11.67 -47.04 46.59
CA GLY A 13 -10.73 -46.26 45.78
C GLY A 13 -11.48 -45.17 45.03
N LEU A 14 -11.63 -44.01 45.66
CA LEU A 14 -12.00 -42.76 44.97
C LEU A 14 -10.83 -42.35 44.07
N LEU A 15 -10.93 -42.62 42.77
CA LEU A 15 -10.06 -42.05 41.76
C LEU A 15 -10.48 -40.59 41.56
N ILE A 16 -9.89 -39.68 42.34
CA ILE A 16 -9.87 -38.25 42.03
C ILE A 16 -8.91 -38.11 40.85
N ILE A 17 -9.47 -38.04 39.64
CA ILE A 17 -8.73 -37.58 38.47
C ILE A 17 -8.62 -36.06 38.64
N GLU A 18 -7.54 -35.59 39.24
CA GLU A 18 -7.14 -34.19 39.11
C GLU A 18 -6.78 -33.96 37.65
N ILE A 19 -7.71 -33.37 36.90
CA ILE A 19 -7.43 -32.80 35.59
C ILE A 19 -6.51 -31.60 35.85
N PHE A 20 -5.21 -31.85 35.83
CA PHE A 20 -4.21 -30.81 35.62
C PHE A 20 -4.46 -30.24 34.22
N ILE A 21 -5.26 -29.18 34.14
CA ILE A 21 -5.29 -28.30 32.96
C ILE A 21 -3.95 -27.58 32.97
N SER A 22 -2.96 -28.23 32.37
CA SER A 22 -1.70 -27.59 32.00
C SER A 22 -2.05 -26.41 31.08
N PHE A 23 -2.12 -25.20 31.66
CA PHE A 23 -2.13 -23.95 30.91
C PHE A 23 -0.75 -23.81 30.24
N PHE A 24 -0.52 -24.59 29.19
CA PHE A 24 0.49 -24.24 28.22
C PHE A 24 -0.01 -22.96 27.54
N PRO A 25 0.74 -21.86 27.54
CA PRO A 25 0.39 -20.71 26.73
C PRO A 25 0.42 -21.21 25.29
N LEU A 26 -0.76 -21.25 24.68
CA LEU A 26 -0.96 -21.64 23.29
C LEU A 26 -0.43 -20.50 22.40
N TYR A 27 0.89 -20.33 22.38
CA TYR A 27 1.55 -19.46 21.41
C TYR A 27 1.34 -20.10 20.04
N GLY A 28 0.43 -19.51 19.24
CA GLY A 28 0.21 -19.94 17.85
C GLY A 28 -1.24 -20.19 17.43
N GLN A 29 -2.26 -19.85 18.23
CA GLN A 29 -3.65 -19.90 17.76
C GLN A 29 -4.12 -18.54 17.26
N GLU A 30 -4.68 -18.52 16.05
CA GLU A 30 -5.39 -17.38 15.47
C GLU A 30 -6.51 -16.91 16.41
N VAL A 31 -6.56 -15.60 16.68
CA VAL A 31 -7.60 -14.95 17.48
C VAL A 31 -8.64 -14.32 16.55
N LYS A 32 -9.89 -14.74 16.72
CA LYS A 32 -11.01 -14.34 15.87
C LYS A 32 -11.88 -13.26 16.50
N ILE A 33 -12.67 -12.58 15.68
CA ILE A 33 -13.70 -11.65 16.15
C ILE A 33 -14.63 -12.37 17.14
N GLY A 34 -14.92 -11.70 18.26
CA GLY A 34 -15.72 -12.21 19.37
C GLY A 34 -14.91 -12.95 20.44
N GLN A 35 -13.65 -13.27 20.20
CA GLN A 35 -12.79 -13.92 21.19
C GLN A 35 -12.03 -12.90 22.04
N HIS A 36 -11.64 -13.33 23.25
CA HIS A 36 -10.71 -12.56 24.07
C HIS A 36 -9.31 -12.59 23.46
N CYS A 37 -8.70 -11.43 23.30
CA CYS A 37 -7.29 -11.32 22.95
C CYS A 37 -6.45 -11.79 24.16
N PRO A 38 -5.55 -12.77 23.99
CA PRO A 38 -4.67 -13.23 25.05
C PRO A 38 -3.86 -12.08 25.65
N ASN A 39 -3.59 -12.13 26.97
CA ASN A 39 -2.63 -11.20 27.56
C ASN A 39 -1.23 -11.73 27.31
N VAL A 40 -0.39 -10.92 26.69
CA VAL A 40 1.00 -11.24 26.40
C VAL A 40 1.84 -9.99 26.64
N GLU A 41 3.06 -10.21 27.13
CA GLU A 41 4.07 -9.16 27.22
C GLU A 41 4.71 -8.99 25.84
N LEU A 42 4.60 -7.79 25.28
CA LEU A 42 5.10 -7.42 23.97
C LEU A 42 6.37 -6.60 24.17
N GLY A 43 7.50 -7.08 23.65
CA GLY A 43 8.81 -6.42 23.76
C GLY A 43 9.13 -5.50 22.59
N HIS A 44 10.35 -4.94 22.60
CA HIS A 44 10.89 -4.08 21.53
C HIS A 44 10.00 -2.88 21.19
N VAL A 45 9.43 -2.28 22.24
CA VAL A 45 8.51 -1.14 22.12
C VAL A 45 9.29 0.17 22.10
N LEU A 46 9.07 0.96 21.05
CA LEU A 46 9.53 2.33 20.92
C LEU A 46 8.41 3.30 21.31
N ASN A 47 8.80 4.54 21.67
CA ASN A 47 7.86 5.61 22.04
C ASN A 47 6.88 5.22 23.15
N TYR A 48 7.37 4.45 24.12
CA TYR A 48 6.63 4.02 25.30
C TYR A 48 7.51 4.20 26.54
N LYS A 49 6.88 4.21 27.73
CA LYS A 49 7.55 4.42 29.02
C LYS A 49 8.60 3.33 29.38
N GLY A 50 8.70 2.28 28.60
CA GLY A 50 9.67 1.19 28.71
C GLY A 50 9.76 0.42 27.39
N ASP A 51 10.58 -0.63 27.37
CA ASP A 51 10.81 -1.49 26.20
C ASP A 51 9.77 -2.62 26.04
N LYS A 52 8.83 -2.71 26.98
CA LYS A 52 7.79 -3.74 27.08
C LYS A 52 6.42 -3.13 27.31
N LEU A 53 5.39 -3.78 26.79
CA LEU A 53 3.99 -3.37 26.87
C LEU A 53 3.09 -4.59 27.08
N ASN A 54 2.11 -4.49 27.99
CA ASN A 54 1.06 -5.49 28.11
C ASN A 54 -0.28 -4.91 27.65
N LEU A 55 -1.05 -5.66 26.85
CA LEU A 55 -2.38 -5.19 26.41
C LEU A 55 -3.34 -4.97 27.60
N SER A 56 -3.13 -5.67 28.73
CA SER A 56 -3.87 -5.45 29.96
C SER A 56 -3.69 -4.07 30.59
N ASP A 57 -2.60 -3.36 30.26
CA ASP A 57 -2.31 -2.02 30.79
C ASP A 57 -3.32 -0.97 30.29
N PHE A 58 -4.03 -1.28 29.20
CA PHE A 58 -5.02 -0.41 28.57
C PHE A 58 -6.46 -0.86 28.82
N ARG A 59 -6.69 -1.65 29.87
CA ARG A 59 -8.05 -2.06 30.27
C ARG A 59 -8.94 -0.82 30.46
N GLY A 60 -10.17 -0.91 29.97
CA GLY A 60 -11.11 0.22 29.99
C GLY A 60 -11.05 1.10 28.74
N LYS A 61 -10.00 0.99 27.92
CA LYS A 61 -9.89 1.69 26.63
C LYS A 61 -10.24 0.77 25.47
N LEU A 62 -10.62 1.36 24.34
CA LEU A 62 -10.57 0.71 23.03
C LEU A 62 -9.12 0.65 22.58
N ILE A 63 -8.57 -0.55 22.41
CA ILE A 63 -7.23 -0.75 21.86
C ILE A 63 -7.34 -0.95 20.35
N ILE A 64 -6.52 -0.23 19.59
CA ILE A 64 -6.43 -0.34 18.13
C ILE A 64 -4.99 -0.74 17.79
N LEU A 65 -4.81 -1.97 17.31
CA LEU A 65 -3.55 -2.43 16.76
C LEU A 65 -3.50 -2.02 15.29
N ASP A 66 -2.57 -1.15 14.91
CA ASP A 66 -2.32 -0.71 13.53
C ASP A 66 -1.08 -1.44 13.00
N PHE A 67 -1.31 -2.50 12.25
CA PHE A 67 -0.25 -3.27 11.60
C PHE A 67 0.20 -2.56 10.34
N TRP A 68 1.51 -2.33 10.24
CA TRP A 68 2.12 -1.62 9.13
C TRP A 68 3.47 -2.23 8.72
N SER A 69 3.97 -1.77 7.58
CA SER A 69 5.30 -2.13 7.07
C SER A 69 5.95 -0.93 6.37
N PRO A 70 7.29 -0.80 6.38
CA PRO A 70 8.03 0.22 5.62
C PRO A 70 7.64 0.36 4.13
N GLY A 71 7.16 -0.73 3.51
CA GLY A 71 6.70 -0.73 2.12
C GLY A 71 5.25 -0.25 1.92
N CYS A 72 4.50 -0.02 2.99
CA CYS A 72 3.09 0.36 2.95
C CYS A 72 2.94 1.90 2.94
N ALA A 73 2.91 2.49 1.75
CA ALA A 73 2.79 3.95 1.60
C ALA A 73 1.51 4.53 2.24
N SER A 74 0.39 3.81 2.17
CA SER A 74 -0.88 4.24 2.79
C SER A 74 -0.83 4.21 4.32
N CYS A 75 -0.16 3.22 4.93
CA CYS A 75 0.05 3.15 6.38
C CYS A 75 0.84 4.38 6.85
N ILE A 76 1.95 4.67 6.19
CA ILE A 76 2.83 5.80 6.53
C ILE A 76 2.10 7.14 6.38
N ALA A 77 1.26 7.29 5.35
CA ALA A 77 0.46 8.48 5.15
C ALA A 77 -0.61 8.68 6.24
N ALA A 78 -1.08 7.60 6.89
CA ALA A 78 -2.10 7.64 7.93
C ALA A 78 -1.56 7.96 9.33
N PHE A 79 -0.24 7.92 9.54
CA PHE A 79 0.38 8.18 10.84
C PHE A 79 -0.06 9.49 11.52
N PRO A 80 -0.07 10.66 10.84
CA PRO A 80 -0.52 11.90 11.48
C PRO A 80 -2.00 11.86 11.89
N GLU A 81 -2.83 11.14 11.13
CA GLU A 81 -4.24 10.94 11.47
C GLU A 81 -4.36 10.07 12.72
N MET A 82 -3.61 8.95 12.81
CA MET A 82 -3.61 8.09 14.00
C MET A 82 -3.17 8.85 15.27
N GLU A 83 -2.15 9.70 15.17
CA GLU A 83 -1.75 10.59 16.27
C GLU A 83 -2.89 11.55 16.67
N ALA A 84 -3.59 12.13 15.70
CA ALA A 84 -4.70 13.04 15.95
C ALA A 84 -5.87 12.32 16.64
N LEU A 85 -6.23 11.10 16.21
CA LEU A 85 -7.27 10.29 16.84
C LEU A 85 -6.87 9.90 18.28
N GLN A 86 -5.63 9.47 18.52
CA GLN A 86 -5.12 9.20 19.86
C GLN A 86 -5.25 10.42 20.76
N LYS A 87 -4.91 11.61 20.25
CA LYS A 87 -4.99 12.86 21.01
C LYS A 87 -6.43 13.25 21.33
N GLU A 88 -7.37 13.09 20.39
CA GLU A 88 -8.78 13.44 20.58
C GLU A 88 -9.44 12.58 21.68
N TRP A 89 -9.13 11.28 21.74
CA TRP A 89 -9.74 10.34 22.68
C TRP A 89 -8.74 9.69 23.63
N ASN A 90 -7.71 10.42 24.05
CA ASN A 90 -6.57 9.89 24.81
C ASN A 90 -6.95 8.99 26.00
N ASP A 91 -8.01 9.34 26.72
CA ASP A 91 -8.46 8.59 27.91
C ASP A 91 -9.35 7.40 27.56
N LYS A 92 -9.86 7.32 26.33
CA LYS A 92 -10.82 6.30 25.87
C LYS A 92 -10.23 5.31 24.87
N ILE A 93 -9.15 5.66 24.16
CA ILE A 93 -8.52 4.79 23.17
C ILE A 93 -7.01 4.65 23.41
N GLN A 94 -6.45 3.54 22.91
CA GLN A 94 -5.01 3.34 22.78
C GLN A 94 -4.71 2.78 21.39
N ILE A 95 -4.05 3.57 20.55
CA ILE A 95 -3.49 3.12 19.27
C ILE A 95 -2.08 2.60 19.51
N ILE A 96 -1.75 1.45 18.93
CA ILE A 96 -0.43 0.80 19.01
C ILE A 96 -0.03 0.40 17.59
N LEU A 97 1.11 0.93 17.14
CA LEU A 97 1.68 0.57 15.84
C LEU A 97 2.42 -0.77 15.97
N VAL A 98 2.19 -1.70 15.04
CA VAL A 98 2.76 -3.05 15.07
C VAL A 98 3.52 -3.32 13.78
N ASN A 99 4.81 -3.66 13.89
CA ASN A 99 5.68 -3.95 12.77
C ASN A 99 6.55 -5.18 13.05
N ALA A 100 6.62 -6.10 12.09
CA ALA A 100 7.44 -7.30 12.17
C ALA A 100 8.94 -7.06 11.88
N GLN A 101 9.29 -5.91 11.30
CA GLN A 101 10.70 -5.58 11.02
C GLN A 101 11.48 -5.30 12.31
N SER A 102 12.79 -5.60 12.28
CA SER A 102 13.66 -5.34 13.43
C SER A 102 13.65 -3.88 13.87
N THR A 103 13.97 -3.62 15.14
CA THR A 103 14.11 -2.27 15.68
C THR A 103 15.08 -1.44 14.84
N ASP A 104 16.25 -1.99 14.51
CA ASP A 104 17.26 -1.32 13.70
C ASP A 104 16.75 -1.00 12.28
N SER A 105 16.08 -1.95 11.63
CA SER A 105 15.51 -1.73 10.28
C SER A 105 14.44 -0.65 10.29
N THR A 106 13.64 -0.61 11.36
CA THR A 106 12.57 0.37 11.55
C THR A 106 13.14 1.77 11.81
N LEU A 107 14.10 1.91 12.71
CA LEU A 107 14.80 3.18 12.97
C LEU A 107 15.57 3.65 11.74
N HIS A 108 16.19 2.72 11.00
CA HIS A 108 16.83 3.01 9.73
C HIS A 108 15.82 3.57 8.74
N PHE A 109 14.65 2.93 8.58
CA PHE A 109 13.60 3.41 7.68
C PHE A 109 13.22 4.88 7.92
N PHE A 110 13.01 5.28 9.18
CA PHE A 110 12.67 6.66 9.55
C PHE A 110 13.85 7.63 9.38
N SER A 111 15.05 7.26 9.85
CA SER A 111 16.25 8.10 9.71
C SER A 111 16.60 8.42 8.25
N LYS A 112 16.29 7.50 7.32
CA LYS A 112 16.52 7.71 5.88
C LYS A 112 15.43 8.53 5.19
N ARG A 113 14.33 8.85 5.87
CA ARG A 113 13.17 9.54 5.32
C ARG A 113 12.74 10.68 6.24
N PRO A 114 13.51 11.79 6.31
CA PRO A 114 13.25 12.88 7.26
C PRO A 114 11.89 13.56 7.11
N LYS A 115 11.19 13.35 5.99
CA LYS A 115 9.82 13.81 5.76
C LYS A 115 8.74 12.92 6.38
N ILE A 116 9.10 11.70 6.76
CA ILE A 116 8.24 10.76 7.44
C ILE A 116 8.63 10.85 8.91
N LYS A 117 7.83 11.59 9.68
CA LYS A 117 7.99 11.66 11.14
C LYS A 117 7.64 10.28 11.72
N MET A 118 8.52 9.76 12.58
CA MET A 118 8.16 8.61 13.41
C MET A 118 7.04 9.03 14.37
N PRO A 119 5.91 8.31 14.45
CA PRO A 119 4.79 8.73 15.28
C PRO A 119 5.11 8.62 16.76
N ASP A 120 4.61 9.53 17.58
CA ASP A 120 4.75 9.53 19.05
C ASP A 120 3.84 8.48 19.74
N LEU A 121 3.28 7.55 18.96
CA LEU A 121 2.48 6.42 19.42
C LEU A 121 3.37 5.23 19.82
N PRO A 122 2.95 4.38 20.78
CA PRO A 122 3.65 3.14 21.07
C PRO A 122 3.84 2.31 19.79
N LEU A 123 5.09 1.95 19.50
CA LEU A 123 5.47 1.25 18.28
C LEU A 123 6.22 -0.03 18.62
N ILE A 124 5.57 -1.17 18.40
CA ILE A 124 6.17 -2.50 18.54
C ILE A 124 6.97 -2.81 17.28
N THR A 125 8.21 -3.23 17.47
CA THR A 125 9.09 -3.74 16.42
C THR A 125 9.40 -5.23 16.65
N SER A 126 9.93 -5.90 15.64
CA SER A 126 10.25 -7.34 15.69
C SER A 126 9.05 -8.21 16.09
N ASP A 127 7.82 -7.77 15.84
CA ASP A 127 6.63 -8.51 16.27
C ASP A 127 6.51 -9.84 15.53
N THR A 128 6.34 -10.90 16.31
CA THR A 128 5.93 -12.22 15.83
C THR A 128 4.70 -12.74 16.56
N ILE A 129 4.37 -12.16 17.72
CA ILE A 129 3.31 -12.64 18.61
C ILE A 129 1.96 -12.16 18.09
N LEU A 130 1.80 -10.86 17.85
CA LEU A 130 0.54 -10.31 17.36
C LEU A 130 0.29 -10.74 15.90
N ALA A 131 1.33 -10.85 15.08
CA ALA A 131 1.25 -11.45 13.75
C ALA A 131 0.79 -12.92 13.79
N GLY A 132 1.17 -13.68 14.83
CA GLY A 132 0.67 -15.04 15.06
C GLY A 132 -0.80 -15.07 15.50
N PHE A 133 -1.25 -14.10 16.30
CA PHE A 133 -2.66 -13.97 16.69
C PHE A 133 -3.55 -13.50 15.55
N PHE A 134 -3.04 -12.63 14.69
CA PHE A 134 -3.79 -12.06 13.57
C PHE A 134 -3.02 -12.28 12.27
N PRO A 135 -2.96 -13.51 11.73
CA PRO A 135 -2.24 -13.80 10.49
C PRO A 135 -2.71 -12.90 9.34
N HIS A 136 -1.76 -12.26 8.65
CA HIS A 136 -2.03 -11.34 7.55
C HIS A 136 -0.89 -11.35 6.53
N ASN A 137 -1.23 -11.05 5.28
CA ASN A 137 -0.27 -10.94 4.18
C ASN A 137 -0.29 -9.57 3.51
N ALA A 138 -1.12 -8.65 4.01
CA ALA A 138 -1.22 -7.32 3.44
C ALA A 138 -1.53 -6.23 4.48
N PHE A 139 -1.05 -5.02 4.19
CA PHE A 139 -1.16 -3.85 5.06
C PHE A 139 -1.90 -2.71 4.35
N PRO A 140 -2.60 -1.82 5.08
CA PRO A 140 -2.79 -1.82 6.53
C PRO A 140 -3.82 -2.86 7.01
N LEU A 141 -3.61 -3.39 8.21
CA LEU A 141 -4.56 -4.18 8.98
C LEU A 141 -4.77 -3.52 10.34
N HIS A 142 -6.01 -3.21 10.69
CA HIS A 142 -6.35 -2.71 12.02
C HIS A 142 -7.17 -3.74 12.79
N VAL A 143 -6.80 -3.99 14.04
CA VAL A 143 -7.55 -4.85 14.96
C VAL A 143 -8.05 -4.01 16.13
N TRP A 144 -9.36 -4.01 16.35
CA TRP A 144 -10.02 -3.29 17.43
C TRP A 144 -10.38 -4.25 18.54
N ILE A 145 -9.89 -3.95 19.74
CA ILE A 145 -10.08 -4.75 20.93
C ILE A 145 -10.77 -3.86 21.97
N ASP A 146 -11.94 -4.27 22.44
CA ASP A 146 -12.72 -3.45 23.36
C ASP A 146 -12.14 -3.40 24.79
N SER A 147 -12.80 -2.63 25.66
CA SER A 147 -12.43 -2.45 27.06
C SER A 147 -12.39 -3.76 27.88
N ASN A 148 -13.05 -4.82 27.42
CA ASN A 148 -13.07 -6.16 28.01
C ASN A 148 -12.05 -7.11 27.36
N ARG A 149 -11.19 -6.59 26.50
CA ARG A 149 -10.21 -7.33 25.68
C ARG A 149 -10.84 -8.29 24.67
N VAL A 150 -12.05 -8.03 24.22
CA VAL A 150 -12.69 -8.81 23.16
C VAL A 150 -12.38 -8.19 21.80
N VAL A 151 -11.93 -9.00 20.85
CA VAL A 151 -11.71 -8.55 19.46
C VAL A 151 -13.06 -8.23 18.82
N ARG A 152 -13.29 -6.97 18.47
CA ARG A 152 -14.53 -6.50 17.84
C ARG A 152 -14.41 -6.37 16.34
N TYR A 153 -13.27 -5.91 15.84
CA TYR A 153 -13.05 -5.74 14.40
C TYR A 153 -11.65 -6.15 13.99
N ILE A 154 -11.57 -6.73 12.79
CA ILE A 154 -10.34 -6.94 12.02
C ILE A 154 -10.64 -6.33 10.66
N THR A 155 -10.04 -5.18 10.34
CA THR A 155 -10.49 -4.30 9.24
C THR A 155 -9.31 -3.66 8.50
N ALA A 156 -9.57 -3.03 7.35
CA ALA A 156 -8.58 -2.19 6.66
C ALA A 156 -8.36 -0.86 7.40
N GLY A 157 -7.19 -0.24 7.22
CA GLY A 157 -6.79 0.95 7.97
C GLY A 157 -7.70 2.17 7.82
N TYR A 158 -8.24 2.42 6.62
CA TYR A 158 -9.14 3.56 6.36
C TYR A 158 -10.48 3.50 7.11
N ASN A 159 -10.83 2.34 7.67
CA ASN A 159 -12.01 2.17 8.51
C ASN A 159 -11.78 2.66 9.95
N THR A 160 -10.54 2.93 10.35
CA THR A 160 -10.23 3.68 11.58
C THR A 160 -10.17 5.17 11.27
N ASN A 161 -11.24 5.88 11.61
CA ASN A 161 -11.35 7.31 11.44
C ASN A 161 -12.21 7.91 12.56
N GLU A 162 -12.29 9.24 12.58
CA GLU A 162 -12.99 9.99 13.63
C GLU A 162 -14.43 9.50 13.84
N LYS A 163 -15.17 9.30 12.74
CA LYS A 163 -16.57 8.89 12.78
C LYS A 163 -16.74 7.49 13.37
N THR A 164 -15.95 6.52 12.91
CA THR A 164 -16.11 5.12 13.33
C THR A 164 -15.71 4.93 14.80
N ILE A 165 -14.69 5.64 15.28
CA ILE A 165 -14.31 5.65 16.70
C ILE A 165 -15.43 6.29 17.53
N ARG A 166 -15.93 7.47 17.12
CA ARG A 166 -17.03 8.16 17.81
C ARG A 166 -18.28 7.28 17.91
N ASP A 167 -18.65 6.61 16.83
CA ASP A 167 -19.79 5.69 16.81
C ASP A 167 -19.58 4.57 17.83
N PHE A 168 -18.42 3.90 17.80
CA PHE A 168 -18.08 2.82 18.73
C PHE A 168 -18.12 3.27 20.20
N LEU A 169 -17.50 4.41 20.51
CA LEU A 169 -17.45 4.94 21.88
C LEU A 169 -18.82 5.38 22.41
N ASN A 170 -19.75 5.72 21.52
CA ASN A 170 -21.14 6.04 21.87
C ASN A 170 -22.03 4.79 22.01
N GLY A 171 -21.47 3.59 21.86
CA GLY A 171 -22.22 2.32 21.92
C GLY A 171 -22.92 1.95 20.62
N ASN A 172 -22.74 2.72 19.54
CA ASN A 172 -23.18 2.32 18.22
C ASN A 172 -22.15 1.33 17.65
N LEU A 173 -22.60 0.20 17.11
CA LEU A 173 -21.68 -0.73 16.43
C LEU A 173 -21.41 -0.22 15.01
N PRO A 174 -20.24 0.37 14.69
CA PRO A 174 -19.96 0.79 13.33
C PRO A 174 -19.96 -0.42 12.39
N SER A 175 -20.55 -0.27 11.21
CA SER A 175 -20.53 -1.28 10.15
C SER A 175 -19.18 -1.21 9.44
N LEU A 176 -18.15 -1.83 10.04
CA LEU A 176 -16.82 -1.96 9.44
C LEU A 176 -16.73 -3.28 8.68
N LYS A 177 -16.27 -3.24 7.43
CA LYS A 177 -16.07 -4.46 6.65
C LYS A 177 -14.91 -5.24 7.26
N GLN A 178 -15.16 -6.51 7.58
CA GLN A 178 -14.10 -7.41 8.02
C GLN A 178 -13.08 -7.60 6.89
N LYS A 179 -11.80 -7.37 7.18
CA LYS A 179 -10.69 -7.74 6.32
C LYS A 179 -10.47 -9.25 6.45
N LYS A 180 -10.69 -9.98 5.36
CA LYS A 180 -10.46 -11.43 5.27
C LYS A 180 -9.18 -11.67 4.49
N GLU A 181 -8.28 -12.45 5.07
CA GLU A 181 -7.02 -12.81 4.45
C GLU A 181 -7.13 -14.20 3.81
N VAL A 182 -6.53 -14.35 2.64
CA VAL A 182 -6.31 -15.64 1.98
C VAL A 182 -4.81 -15.85 1.92
N LEU A 183 -4.33 -16.73 2.79
CA LEU A 183 -2.90 -16.93 3.05
C LEU A 183 -2.28 -17.94 2.06
N ASP A 184 -3.10 -18.76 1.42
CA ASP A 184 -2.73 -19.84 0.50
C ASP A 184 -2.94 -19.49 -0.98
N PHE A 185 -3.10 -18.20 -1.29
CA PHE A 185 -3.32 -17.73 -2.66
C PHE A 185 -2.15 -18.13 -3.58
N ASN A 186 -2.46 -18.82 -4.69
CA ASN A 186 -1.46 -19.28 -5.64
C ASN A 186 -1.34 -18.34 -6.85
N PHE A 187 -0.33 -17.47 -6.82
CA PHE A 187 -0.05 -16.50 -7.89
C PHE A 187 0.21 -17.13 -9.26
N ASN A 188 0.57 -18.42 -9.32
CA ASN A 188 0.86 -19.12 -10.58
C ASN A 188 -0.40 -19.70 -11.25
N VAL A 189 -1.55 -19.62 -10.58
CA VAL A 189 -2.82 -20.17 -11.06
C VAL A 189 -3.79 -19.01 -11.32
N PRO A 190 -4.62 -19.06 -12.38
CA PRO A 190 -5.64 -18.02 -12.61
C PRO A 190 -6.69 -18.10 -11.52
N VAL A 191 -7.21 -16.97 -11.06
CA VAL A 191 -8.17 -16.98 -9.94
C VAL A 191 -9.43 -17.75 -10.29
N ILE A 192 -9.88 -17.72 -11.55
CA ILE A 192 -11.01 -18.54 -12.01
C ILE A 192 -10.77 -20.06 -11.92
N ALA A 193 -9.54 -20.50 -11.68
CA ALA A 193 -9.21 -21.91 -11.47
C ALA A 193 -9.15 -22.31 -9.99
N GLU A 194 -9.22 -21.36 -9.05
CA GLU A 194 -9.47 -21.69 -7.65
C GLU A 194 -10.78 -22.48 -7.54
N GLY A 195 -10.78 -23.54 -6.73
CA GLY A 195 -11.94 -24.45 -6.66
C GLY A 195 -11.96 -25.55 -7.74
N ASN A 196 -10.80 -26.07 -8.16
CA ASN A 196 -10.61 -27.25 -9.02
C ASN A 196 -10.87 -27.04 -10.52
N GLY A 197 -10.53 -25.88 -11.09
CA GLY A 197 -10.74 -25.52 -12.51
C GLY A 197 -10.11 -26.47 -13.55
N ARG A 198 -10.77 -27.60 -13.82
CA ARG A 198 -10.27 -28.77 -14.59
C ARG A 198 -9.63 -28.46 -15.94
N TRP A 199 -10.08 -27.40 -16.62
CA TRP A 199 -9.66 -27.08 -17.99
C TRP A 199 -8.95 -25.73 -18.12
N VAL A 200 -8.82 -24.96 -17.05
CA VAL A 200 -8.25 -23.59 -17.13
C VAL A 200 -6.78 -23.64 -17.58
N ASN A 201 -6.04 -24.68 -17.18
CA ASN A 201 -4.66 -24.90 -17.63
C ASN A 201 -4.53 -25.22 -19.14
N ARG A 202 -5.63 -25.50 -19.85
CA ARG A 202 -5.66 -25.70 -21.30
C ARG A 202 -5.97 -24.42 -22.07
N ALA A 203 -6.35 -23.34 -21.39
CA ALA A 203 -6.63 -22.07 -22.05
C ALA A 203 -5.33 -21.47 -22.61
N LEU A 204 -5.31 -21.22 -23.92
CA LEU A 204 -4.15 -20.65 -24.61
C LEU A 204 -4.03 -19.13 -24.40
N TYR A 205 -5.17 -18.46 -24.28
CA TYR A 205 -5.31 -17.06 -23.92
C TYR A 205 -6.66 -16.87 -23.24
N TYR A 206 -6.74 -15.91 -22.33
CA TYR A 206 -7.98 -15.48 -21.73
C TYR A 206 -7.81 -14.08 -21.16
N SER A 207 -8.92 -13.38 -21.04
CA SER A 207 -9.01 -12.22 -20.18
C SER A 207 -10.37 -12.19 -19.52
N TYR A 208 -10.41 -11.64 -18.33
CA TYR A 208 -11.66 -11.42 -17.63
C TYR A 208 -11.52 -10.26 -16.65
N ILE A 209 -12.67 -9.69 -16.32
CA ILE A 209 -12.81 -8.71 -15.27
C ILE A 209 -13.87 -9.20 -14.29
N MET A 210 -13.62 -9.04 -13.00
CA MET A 210 -14.59 -9.33 -11.96
C MET A 210 -14.56 -8.23 -10.89
N ARG A 211 -15.49 -8.29 -9.94
CA ARG A 211 -15.42 -7.42 -8.76
C ARG A 211 -14.18 -7.76 -7.96
N HIS A 212 -13.60 -6.75 -7.32
CA HIS A 212 -12.50 -6.94 -6.38
C HIS A 212 -12.80 -8.13 -5.44
N ILE A 213 -11.86 -9.06 -5.40
CA ILE A 213 -11.89 -10.18 -4.48
C ILE A 213 -11.48 -9.61 -3.13
N PRO A 214 -12.28 -9.77 -2.05
CA PRO A 214 -12.05 -9.16 -0.74
C PRO A 214 -10.87 -9.80 0.01
N THR A 215 -9.76 -9.99 -0.69
CA THR A 215 -8.50 -10.56 -0.29
C THR A 215 -7.42 -9.63 -0.83
N GLN A 216 -6.48 -9.21 0.02
CA GLN A 216 -5.44 -8.29 -0.43
C GLN A 216 -4.27 -9.08 -1.01
N VAL A 217 -4.47 -9.60 -2.21
CA VAL A 217 -3.40 -10.15 -3.04
C VAL A 217 -2.70 -9.00 -3.77
N GLY A 218 -1.38 -9.10 -3.98
CA GLY A 218 -0.61 -8.15 -4.78
C GLY A 218 -1.09 -8.06 -6.23
N SER A 219 -0.47 -7.21 -7.05
CA SER A 219 -0.69 -7.18 -8.50
C SER A 219 0.61 -7.59 -9.19
N MET A 220 0.51 -8.26 -10.34
CA MET A 220 1.67 -8.79 -11.05
C MET A 220 1.57 -8.54 -12.54
N ILE A 221 2.70 -8.20 -13.14
CA ILE A 221 2.85 -7.99 -14.59
C ILE A 221 4.06 -8.80 -15.02
N GLU A 222 3.81 -9.84 -15.80
CA GLU A 222 4.80 -10.71 -16.42
C GLU A 222 4.82 -10.48 -17.94
N ALA A 223 5.72 -11.15 -18.65
CA ALA A 223 5.85 -10.98 -20.10
C ALA A 223 4.57 -11.34 -20.88
N ASP A 224 3.79 -12.31 -20.39
CA ASP A 224 2.61 -12.84 -21.08
C ASP A 224 1.36 -12.91 -20.19
N ARG A 225 1.43 -12.37 -18.97
CA ARG A 225 0.33 -12.34 -18.01
C ARG A 225 0.28 -11.02 -17.25
N ILE A 226 -0.92 -10.46 -17.11
CA ILE A 226 -1.21 -9.35 -16.20
C ILE A 226 -2.28 -9.82 -15.23
N PHE A 227 -2.09 -9.57 -13.95
CA PHE A 227 -3.11 -9.73 -12.93
C PHE A 227 -3.11 -8.50 -12.01
N ILE A 228 -4.25 -7.85 -11.90
CA ILE A 228 -4.49 -6.67 -11.07
C ILE A 228 -5.60 -6.99 -10.09
N ASN A 229 -5.29 -7.03 -8.80
CA ASN A 229 -6.25 -7.48 -7.78
C ASN A 229 -7.35 -6.45 -7.46
N SER A 230 -6.97 -5.17 -7.43
CA SER A 230 -7.83 -4.05 -7.06
C SER A 230 -7.39 -2.83 -7.84
N ALA A 231 -8.29 -2.32 -8.68
CA ALA A 231 -8.07 -1.11 -9.46
C ALA A 231 -9.40 -0.41 -9.81
N SER A 232 -9.39 0.91 -9.69
CA SER A 232 -10.38 1.76 -10.36
C SER A 232 -10.24 1.68 -11.88
N ILE A 233 -11.30 2.06 -12.61
CA ILE A 233 -11.28 2.08 -14.08
C ILE A 233 -10.11 2.94 -14.59
N ALA A 234 -9.93 4.14 -14.05
CA ALA A 234 -8.82 5.01 -14.48
C ALA A 234 -7.46 4.37 -14.20
N ARG A 235 -7.30 3.63 -13.09
CA ARG A 235 -6.04 2.94 -12.77
C ARG A 235 -5.72 1.81 -13.76
N LEU A 236 -6.73 1.05 -14.18
CA LEU A 236 -6.59 0.03 -15.21
C LEU A 236 -6.16 0.63 -16.55
N PHE A 237 -6.84 1.70 -17.00
CA PHE A 237 -6.47 2.40 -18.24
C PHE A 237 -5.08 3.03 -18.16
N LYS A 238 -4.73 3.66 -17.03
CA LYS A 238 -3.36 4.16 -16.80
C LYS A 238 -2.32 3.06 -17.00
N LEU A 239 -2.58 1.86 -16.49
CA LEU A 239 -1.67 0.73 -16.64
C LEU A 239 -1.59 0.25 -18.10
N ALA A 240 -2.74 0.07 -18.74
CA ALA A 240 -2.80 -0.41 -20.12
C ALA A 240 -2.10 0.54 -21.09
N TYR A 241 -2.21 1.84 -20.85
CA TYR A 241 -1.63 2.87 -21.72
C TYR A 241 -0.23 3.33 -21.31
N SER A 242 0.30 2.94 -20.14
CA SER A 242 1.69 3.24 -19.82
C SER A 242 2.68 2.44 -20.67
N GLU A 243 2.22 1.33 -21.27
CA GLU A 243 3.00 0.44 -22.16
C GLU A 243 4.40 0.12 -21.59
N GLY A 244 4.47 -0.31 -20.33
CA GLY A 244 5.75 -0.68 -19.71
C GLY A 244 6.71 0.50 -19.52
N ALA A 245 6.18 1.67 -19.13
CA ALA A 245 6.88 2.94 -18.89
C ALA A 245 7.20 3.79 -20.13
N LYS A 246 6.61 3.48 -21.29
CA LYS A 246 6.61 4.39 -22.47
C LYS A 246 5.97 5.74 -22.14
N TYR A 247 4.85 5.73 -21.41
CA TYR A 247 4.16 6.92 -20.95
C TYR A 247 4.04 6.95 -19.43
N ASN A 248 4.06 8.16 -18.86
CA ASN A 248 3.88 8.37 -17.43
C ASN A 248 2.57 9.13 -17.17
N PHE A 249 1.60 8.42 -16.62
CA PHE A 249 0.29 8.97 -16.24
C PHE A 249 0.10 9.09 -14.72
N ASP A 250 1.18 9.05 -13.95
CA ASP A 250 1.11 9.17 -12.49
C ASP A 250 0.60 10.53 -12.01
N PRO A 251 1.07 11.66 -12.56
CA PRO A 251 0.53 12.97 -12.21
C PRO A 251 -0.95 13.05 -12.59
N THR A 252 -1.81 13.42 -11.63
CA THR A 252 -3.27 13.25 -11.81
C THR A 252 -3.86 14.09 -12.93
N ASN A 253 -3.22 15.20 -13.34
CA ASN A 253 -3.70 16.03 -14.46
C ASN A 253 -3.31 15.49 -15.86
N THR A 254 -2.61 14.35 -15.93
CA THR A 254 -2.28 13.65 -17.19
C THR A 254 -3.33 12.62 -17.60
N VAL A 255 -4.38 12.45 -16.79
CA VAL A 255 -5.55 11.63 -17.12
C VAL A 255 -6.78 12.52 -17.21
N VAL A 256 -7.42 12.54 -18.38
CA VAL A 256 -8.63 13.31 -18.63
C VAL A 256 -9.80 12.36 -18.82
N LEU A 257 -10.83 12.57 -17.99
CA LEU A 257 -12.08 11.83 -18.06
C LEU A 257 -13.16 12.69 -18.74
N GLU A 258 -13.54 12.28 -19.94
CA GLU A 258 -14.65 12.82 -20.74
C GLU A 258 -15.84 11.85 -20.61
N VAL A 259 -16.39 11.78 -19.41
CA VAL A 259 -17.43 10.83 -18.99
C VAL A 259 -18.47 11.55 -18.12
N ARG A 260 -19.70 11.04 -18.07
CA ARG A 260 -20.79 11.69 -17.33
C ARG A 260 -20.60 11.63 -15.82
N ASP A 261 -20.11 10.49 -15.33
CA ASP A 261 -19.91 10.23 -13.91
C ASP A 261 -18.46 9.81 -13.64
N LYS A 262 -17.63 10.77 -13.24
CA LYS A 262 -16.22 10.55 -12.91
C LYS A 262 -16.02 9.73 -11.63
N SER A 263 -17.02 9.66 -10.75
CA SER A 263 -16.91 8.95 -9.48
C SER A 263 -16.75 7.43 -9.66
N LYS A 264 -17.18 6.88 -10.80
CA LYS A 264 -16.98 5.46 -11.16
C LYS A 264 -15.55 5.14 -11.57
N TYR A 265 -14.80 6.14 -12.01
CA TYR A 265 -13.48 5.97 -12.62
C TYR A 265 -12.34 6.23 -11.65
N LEU A 266 -12.56 7.09 -10.66
CA LEU A 266 -11.56 7.54 -9.70
C LEU A 266 -11.87 6.99 -8.33
N TYR A 267 -10.81 6.69 -7.57
CA TYR A 267 -10.96 6.41 -6.14
C TYR A 267 -11.63 7.58 -5.41
N PRO A 268 -12.45 7.31 -4.39
CA PRO A 268 -13.08 8.37 -3.62
C PRO A 268 -12.02 9.19 -2.89
N LYS A 269 -12.20 10.51 -2.85
CA LYS A 269 -11.29 11.39 -2.08
C LYS A 269 -11.35 11.12 -0.58
N ASN A 270 -12.54 10.76 -0.08
CA ASN A 270 -12.74 10.34 1.30
C ASN A 270 -12.79 8.80 1.36
N MET A 271 -11.79 8.21 2.00
CA MET A 271 -11.63 6.76 2.11
C MET A 271 -12.62 6.10 3.07
N GLY A 272 -13.33 6.84 3.92
CA GLY A 272 -14.37 6.29 4.80
C GLY A 272 -15.57 5.68 4.04
N ASN A 273 -15.77 6.06 2.77
CA ASN A 273 -16.79 5.46 1.89
C ASN A 273 -16.20 4.45 0.90
N PHE A 274 -14.92 4.08 1.06
CA PHE A 274 -14.22 3.23 0.10
C PHE A 274 -14.90 1.87 -0.06
N ASP A 275 -15.33 1.22 1.02
CA ASP A 275 -15.98 -0.10 0.93
C ASP A 275 -17.26 -0.10 0.07
N GLN A 276 -18.11 0.91 0.25
CA GLN A 276 -19.35 1.08 -0.53
C GLN A 276 -19.04 1.36 -2.00
N TRP A 277 -18.02 2.19 -2.24
CA TRP A 277 -17.55 2.49 -3.58
C TRP A 277 -16.94 1.25 -4.25
N ALA A 278 -16.08 0.53 -3.54
CA ALA A 278 -15.31 -0.61 -4.04
C ALA A 278 -16.22 -1.78 -4.42
N ALA A 279 -17.28 -2.01 -3.66
CA ALA A 279 -18.33 -2.99 -4.00
C ALA A 279 -18.93 -2.78 -5.40
N LYS A 280 -18.89 -1.55 -5.93
CA LYS A 280 -19.49 -1.16 -7.21
C LYS A 280 -18.48 -0.74 -8.28
N ASN A 281 -17.26 -0.38 -7.92
CA ASN A 281 -16.33 0.31 -8.81
C ASN A 281 -14.86 -0.13 -8.64
N ASP A 282 -14.58 -1.16 -7.83
CA ASP A 282 -13.25 -1.75 -7.73
C ASP A 282 -13.22 -3.11 -8.43
N TYR A 283 -12.18 -3.32 -9.24
CA TYR A 283 -12.13 -4.41 -10.20
C TYR A 283 -10.86 -5.22 -10.06
N TYR A 284 -11.04 -6.53 -10.16
CA TYR A 284 -9.99 -7.49 -10.46
C TYR A 284 -9.92 -7.67 -11.98
N TYR A 285 -8.74 -7.59 -12.57
CA TYR A 285 -8.50 -7.84 -13.99
C TYR A 285 -7.38 -8.84 -14.17
N GLU A 286 -7.58 -9.83 -15.03
CA GLU A 286 -6.51 -10.74 -15.44
C GLU A 286 -6.53 -10.96 -16.95
N LEU A 287 -5.33 -11.04 -17.52
CA LEU A 287 -5.04 -11.31 -18.91
C LEU A 287 -3.90 -12.32 -18.97
N LYS A 288 -4.08 -13.39 -19.74
CA LYS A 288 -3.02 -14.29 -20.18
C LYS A 288 -3.06 -14.37 -21.70
N ILE A 289 -1.89 -14.24 -22.31
CA ILE A 289 -1.71 -14.40 -23.76
C ILE A 289 -0.62 -15.45 -24.02
N PRO A 290 -0.48 -15.97 -25.25
CA PRO A 290 0.63 -16.84 -25.60
C PRO A 290 1.94 -16.04 -25.53
N SER A 291 3.01 -16.65 -25.03
CA SER A 291 4.30 -15.96 -24.83
C SER A 291 4.90 -15.41 -26.14
N SER A 292 4.58 -16.01 -27.28
CA SER A 292 4.93 -15.51 -28.62
C SER A 292 4.30 -14.15 -28.97
N GLN A 293 3.27 -13.72 -28.22
CA GLN A 293 2.59 -12.44 -28.40
C GLN A 293 2.86 -11.45 -27.25
N SER A 294 3.82 -11.74 -26.37
CA SER A 294 4.18 -10.88 -25.22
C SER A 294 4.34 -9.39 -25.56
N GLY A 295 4.88 -9.06 -26.73
CA GLY A 295 4.99 -7.67 -27.21
C GLY A 295 3.66 -6.93 -27.42
N ARG A 296 2.52 -7.64 -27.40
CA ARG A 296 1.17 -7.08 -27.58
C ARG A 296 0.34 -7.08 -26.29
N LEU A 297 0.93 -7.45 -25.16
CA LEU A 297 0.23 -7.57 -23.87
C LEU A 297 -0.60 -6.34 -23.51
N TYR A 298 0.00 -5.15 -23.61
CA TYR A 298 -0.71 -3.89 -23.36
C TYR A 298 -1.80 -3.58 -24.39
N GLN A 299 -1.61 -3.96 -25.67
CA GLN A 299 -2.64 -3.78 -26.70
C GLN A 299 -3.90 -4.60 -26.39
N TYR A 300 -3.72 -5.88 -26.02
CA TYR A 300 -4.82 -6.73 -25.57
C TYR A 300 -5.55 -6.14 -24.36
N MET A 301 -4.79 -5.65 -23.37
CA MET A 301 -5.38 -4.97 -22.22
C MET A 301 -6.17 -3.72 -22.61
N GLN A 302 -5.67 -2.90 -23.53
CA GLN A 302 -6.38 -1.72 -24.02
C GLN A 302 -7.71 -2.09 -24.69
N GLU A 303 -7.71 -3.11 -25.56
CA GLU A 303 -8.91 -3.61 -26.25
C GLU A 303 -9.94 -4.17 -25.26
N ASP A 304 -9.48 -4.95 -24.28
CA ASP A 304 -10.31 -5.50 -23.21
C ASP A 304 -10.99 -4.41 -22.39
N LEU A 305 -10.24 -3.42 -21.91
CA LEU A 305 -10.79 -2.38 -21.06
C LEU A 305 -11.80 -1.51 -21.82
N LYS A 306 -11.54 -1.19 -23.10
CA LYS A 306 -12.53 -0.51 -23.96
C LYS A 306 -13.81 -1.32 -24.10
N ARG A 307 -13.69 -2.64 -24.29
CA ARG A 307 -14.83 -3.57 -24.40
C ARG A 307 -15.60 -3.69 -23.09
N TYR A 308 -14.93 -3.95 -21.97
CA TYR A 308 -15.55 -4.18 -20.66
C TYR A 308 -16.26 -2.96 -20.11
N PHE A 309 -15.70 -1.76 -20.31
CA PHE A 309 -16.28 -0.52 -19.79
C PHE A 309 -17.09 0.26 -20.81
N ASN A 310 -17.17 -0.23 -22.06
CA ASN A 310 -17.84 0.43 -23.18
C ASN A 310 -17.43 1.91 -23.35
N VAL A 311 -16.14 2.17 -23.27
CA VAL A 311 -15.52 3.49 -23.48
C VAL A 311 -14.52 3.44 -24.62
N ASP A 312 -14.08 4.60 -25.07
CA ASP A 312 -12.87 4.75 -25.85
C ASP A 312 -11.75 5.35 -25.00
N ALA A 313 -10.50 5.10 -25.41
CA ALA A 313 -9.33 5.69 -24.80
C ALA A 313 -8.19 5.87 -25.79
N LYS A 314 -7.42 6.96 -25.62
CA LYS A 314 -6.26 7.29 -26.44
C LYS A 314 -5.28 8.17 -25.68
N VAL A 315 -4.03 8.12 -26.11
CA VAL A 315 -3.01 9.10 -25.72
C VAL A 315 -2.97 10.18 -26.78
N GLU A 316 -3.12 11.43 -26.37
CA GLU A 316 -3.00 12.58 -27.27
C GLU A 316 -2.30 13.75 -26.58
N LYS A 317 -1.73 14.66 -27.36
CA LYS A 317 -1.10 15.86 -26.81
C LYS A 317 -2.14 16.90 -26.45
N ARG A 318 -2.18 17.31 -25.18
CA ARG A 318 -2.98 18.44 -24.71
C ARG A 318 -2.09 19.45 -24.00
N LYS A 319 -2.47 20.74 -24.06
CA LYS A 319 -1.89 21.75 -23.18
C LYS A 319 -2.44 21.53 -21.78
N ILE A 320 -1.59 21.14 -20.85
CA ILE A 320 -1.93 20.99 -19.43
C ILE A 320 -0.91 21.76 -18.60
N VAL A 321 -1.24 22.02 -17.34
CA VAL A 321 -0.33 22.67 -16.40
C VAL A 321 0.81 21.71 -16.04
N CYS A 322 2.04 22.09 -16.38
CA CYS A 322 3.26 21.32 -16.09
C CYS A 322 4.24 22.14 -15.25
N LEU A 323 5.20 21.46 -14.60
CA LEU A 323 6.44 22.08 -14.13
C LEU A 323 7.50 21.94 -15.22
N VAL A 324 7.72 23.01 -15.97
CA VAL A 324 8.65 23.02 -17.10
C VAL A 324 10.02 23.49 -16.62
N LEU A 325 11.04 22.65 -16.80
CA LEU A 325 12.43 23.02 -16.60
C LEU A 325 12.86 23.95 -17.73
N VAL A 326 13.28 25.16 -17.41
CA VAL A 326 13.78 26.15 -18.36
C VAL A 326 15.18 26.59 -17.98
N LYS A 327 15.97 26.92 -19.00
CA LYS A 327 17.31 27.51 -18.84
C LYS A 327 17.21 29.02 -18.91
N ARG A 328 17.84 29.74 -17.98
CA ARG A 328 17.90 31.22 -17.98
C ARG A 328 19.33 31.78 -18.09
N GLY A 329 20.31 30.93 -18.34
CA GLY A 329 21.72 31.33 -18.45
C GLY A 329 22.56 30.31 -19.19
N ASN A 330 23.88 30.39 -19.00
CA ASN A 330 24.82 29.40 -19.53
C ASN A 330 24.78 28.12 -18.68
N ILE A 331 24.82 26.95 -19.33
CA ILE A 331 24.86 25.62 -18.69
C ILE A 331 26.03 24.76 -19.18
N ASN A 332 27.03 25.35 -19.86
CA ASN A 332 28.15 24.61 -20.43
C ASN A 332 28.93 23.82 -19.37
N SER A 333 28.92 24.27 -18.12
CA SER A 333 29.50 23.55 -16.98
C SER A 333 28.83 22.20 -16.70
N LEU A 334 27.59 22.00 -17.13
CA LEU A 334 26.86 20.75 -17.00
C LEU A 334 27.15 19.78 -18.14
N GLN A 335 27.79 20.20 -19.23
CA GLN A 335 27.99 19.33 -20.39
C GLN A 335 28.75 18.06 -19.99
N SER A 336 28.14 16.90 -20.28
CA SER A 336 28.71 15.61 -19.93
C SER A 336 30.04 15.37 -20.65
N LYS A 337 30.98 14.75 -19.95
CA LYS A 337 32.25 14.27 -20.53
C LYS A 337 32.10 12.95 -21.30
N GLY A 338 30.90 12.40 -21.38
CA GLY A 338 30.61 11.09 -21.97
C GLY A 338 30.71 9.95 -20.94
N GLY A 339 30.84 8.71 -21.40
CA GLY A 339 30.92 7.52 -20.53
C GLY A 339 29.59 6.80 -20.33
N THR A 340 29.53 5.94 -19.31
CA THR A 340 28.32 5.19 -18.96
C THR A 340 27.28 6.09 -18.31
N ILE A 341 26.01 5.78 -18.51
CA ILE A 341 24.90 6.45 -17.82
C ILE A 341 24.88 5.93 -16.38
N ASP A 342 25.01 6.80 -15.38
CA ASP A 342 25.09 6.40 -13.97
C ASP A 342 24.43 7.40 -13.02
N THR A 343 23.76 6.89 -11.98
CA THR A 343 23.10 7.70 -10.96
C THR A 343 22.94 6.92 -9.66
N ASN A 344 23.15 7.61 -8.53
CA ASN A 344 22.88 7.07 -7.20
C ASN A 344 21.48 7.47 -6.68
N ILE A 345 20.55 7.93 -7.52
CA ILE A 345 19.21 8.37 -7.07
C ILE A 345 18.47 7.33 -6.24
N ASN A 346 18.74 6.03 -6.49
CA ASN A 346 18.14 4.89 -5.80
C ASN A 346 19.03 4.28 -4.70
N SER A 347 20.22 4.82 -4.42
CA SER A 347 21.13 4.22 -3.42
C SER A 347 20.55 4.29 -2.00
N ALA A 348 20.87 3.27 -1.19
CA ALA A 348 20.55 3.27 0.24
C ALA A 348 21.36 4.35 0.96
N ALA A 349 20.81 4.90 2.03
CA ALA A 349 21.29 6.18 2.50
C ALA A 349 22.63 6.12 3.26
N GLY A 350 23.39 7.21 3.08
CA GLY A 350 24.77 7.44 3.48
C GLY A 350 25.37 8.55 2.61
N ASP A 351 24.93 8.61 1.35
CA ASP A 351 25.27 9.69 0.42
C ASP A 351 24.56 11.00 0.79
N THR A 352 25.34 12.06 0.99
CA THR A 352 24.86 13.43 1.16
C THR A 352 24.36 14.05 -0.15
N GLU A 353 24.74 13.45 -1.28
CA GLU A 353 24.47 13.95 -2.62
C GLU A 353 23.76 12.92 -3.51
N CYS A 354 23.06 13.42 -4.51
CA CYS A 354 22.47 12.68 -5.60
C CYS A 354 23.03 13.19 -6.93
N TYR A 355 23.66 12.32 -7.70
CA TYR A 355 24.24 12.67 -8.99
C TYR A 355 23.52 11.99 -10.16
N PHE A 356 23.63 12.61 -11.33
CA PHE A 356 23.24 12.05 -12.62
C PHE A 356 24.39 12.30 -13.60
N HIS A 357 25.03 11.24 -14.05
CA HIS A 357 26.10 11.30 -15.04
C HIS A 357 25.61 10.84 -16.41
N ASN A 358 25.95 11.63 -17.43
CA ASN A 358 25.65 11.37 -18.82
C ASN A 358 24.15 11.19 -19.13
N TYR A 359 23.29 11.95 -18.44
CA TYR A 359 21.83 11.93 -18.64
C TYR A 359 21.34 13.13 -19.45
N THR A 360 20.24 12.99 -20.18
CA THR A 360 19.49 14.15 -20.69
C THR A 360 18.59 14.74 -19.60
N PHE A 361 18.24 16.03 -19.70
CA PHE A 361 17.26 16.66 -18.78
C PHE A 361 15.94 15.88 -18.72
N LYS A 362 15.41 15.47 -19.88
CA LYS A 362 14.21 14.63 -19.95
C LYS A 362 14.33 13.37 -19.08
N GLN A 363 15.44 12.64 -19.15
CA GLN A 363 15.64 11.42 -18.36
C GLN A 363 15.76 11.71 -16.86
N ILE A 364 16.43 12.81 -16.48
CA ILE A 364 16.53 13.23 -15.08
C ILE A 364 15.15 13.56 -14.52
N LEU A 365 14.36 14.37 -15.24
CA LEU A 365 13.00 14.72 -14.84
C LEU A 365 12.10 13.49 -14.70
N GLN A 366 12.22 12.51 -15.61
CA GLN A 366 11.51 11.23 -15.51
C GLN A 366 11.89 10.44 -14.26
N LYS A 367 13.16 10.47 -13.84
CA LYS A 367 13.63 9.83 -12.59
C LYS A 367 13.25 10.59 -11.33
N LEU A 368 13.09 11.91 -11.40
CA LEU A 368 12.65 12.73 -10.28
C LEU A 368 11.14 12.65 -10.05
N GLN A 369 10.34 12.50 -11.10
CA GLN A 369 8.87 12.51 -11.02
C GLN A 369 8.28 11.58 -9.94
N PRO A 370 8.72 10.31 -9.76
CA PRO A 370 8.13 9.40 -8.78
C PRO A 370 8.24 9.88 -7.33
N PHE A 371 9.30 10.64 -6.99
CA PHE A 371 9.48 11.20 -5.63
C PHE A 371 8.41 12.25 -5.26
N TYR A 372 7.70 12.77 -6.26
CA TYR A 372 6.64 13.76 -6.10
C TYR A 372 5.25 13.22 -6.41
N ALA A 373 5.11 11.94 -6.78
CA ALA A 373 3.84 11.37 -7.26
C ALA A 373 2.67 11.55 -6.27
N ASN A 374 2.95 11.54 -4.97
CA ASN A 374 1.93 11.69 -3.92
C ASN A 374 1.67 13.15 -3.50
N SER A 375 2.58 14.07 -3.79
CA SER A 375 2.53 15.46 -3.32
C SER A 375 2.30 16.48 -4.43
N LEU A 376 2.50 16.08 -5.70
CA LEU A 376 2.44 16.98 -6.85
C LEU A 376 1.65 16.34 -8.01
N PRO A 377 0.49 16.88 -8.37
CA PRO A 377 -0.34 16.35 -9.45
C PRO A 377 0.15 16.74 -10.85
N THR A 378 1.27 17.44 -10.99
CA THR A 378 1.75 18.04 -12.25
C THR A 378 3.01 17.34 -12.78
N PRO A 379 3.10 17.04 -14.09
CA PRO A 379 4.27 16.42 -14.68
C PRO A 379 5.43 17.42 -14.82
N PHE A 380 6.66 16.90 -14.73
CA PHE A 380 7.88 17.59 -15.11
C PHE A 380 8.10 17.51 -16.62
N MET A 381 8.43 18.64 -17.24
CA MET A 381 8.70 18.72 -18.67
C MET A 381 10.04 19.40 -18.94
N ASP A 382 10.78 18.88 -19.92
CA ASP A 382 11.99 19.54 -20.41
C ASP A 382 11.61 20.62 -21.42
N GLY A 383 11.80 21.89 -21.02
CA GLY A 383 11.67 23.06 -21.88
C GLY A 383 12.99 23.83 -22.00
N THR A 384 14.12 23.18 -21.74
CA THR A 384 15.45 23.83 -21.77
C THR A 384 15.93 24.09 -23.20
N GLY A 385 15.45 23.32 -24.17
CA GLY A 385 15.93 23.32 -25.55
C GLY A 385 17.32 22.69 -25.71
N TYR A 386 17.91 22.13 -24.64
CA TYR A 386 19.22 21.49 -24.67
C TYR A 386 19.08 20.00 -24.93
N THR A 387 19.68 19.51 -26.00
CA THR A 387 19.59 18.10 -26.43
C THR A 387 20.80 17.26 -26.01
N GLY A 388 21.86 17.90 -25.52
CA GLY A 388 23.05 17.23 -25.03
C GLY A 388 22.82 16.45 -23.74
N LYS A 389 23.81 15.63 -23.39
CA LYS A 389 23.86 14.94 -22.10
C LYS A 389 24.58 15.82 -21.09
N ILE A 390 24.20 15.67 -19.82
CA ILE A 390 24.73 16.43 -18.71
C ILE A 390 25.19 15.57 -17.54
N ASP A 391 26.10 16.15 -16.76
CA ASP A 391 26.49 15.73 -15.43
C ASP A 391 25.97 16.77 -14.43
N ILE A 392 25.16 16.35 -13.46
CA ILE A 392 24.60 17.24 -12.43
C ILE A 392 24.53 16.55 -11.07
N VAL A 393 24.74 17.33 -10.02
CA VAL A 393 24.71 16.87 -8.62
C VAL A 393 23.75 17.75 -7.85
N PHE A 394 23.04 17.15 -6.90
CA PHE A 394 22.16 17.84 -5.95
C PHE A 394 22.45 17.33 -4.55
N LYS A 395 22.09 18.10 -3.54
CA LYS A 395 21.91 17.52 -2.20
C LYS A 395 20.84 16.41 -2.24
N ARG A 396 21.09 15.31 -1.53
CA ARG A 396 20.18 14.15 -1.49
C ARG A 396 18.76 14.53 -1.07
N GLU A 397 18.63 15.42 -0.09
CA GLU A 397 17.34 15.90 0.41
C GLU A 397 16.52 16.67 -0.62
N ALA A 398 17.17 17.29 -1.61
CA ALA A 398 16.52 18.06 -2.66
C ALA A 398 15.64 17.17 -3.55
N VAL A 399 16.03 15.91 -3.79
CA VAL A 399 15.26 14.95 -4.62
C VAL A 399 13.83 14.77 -4.10
N MET A 400 13.63 14.82 -2.78
CA MET A 400 12.32 14.65 -2.15
C MET A 400 11.64 15.98 -1.80
N ASN A 401 12.31 17.13 -1.98
CA ASN A 401 11.81 18.44 -1.56
C ASN A 401 11.82 19.45 -2.73
N LEU A 402 10.63 19.76 -3.24
CA LEU A 402 10.47 20.59 -4.43
C LEU A 402 11.06 21.99 -4.25
N SER A 403 10.98 22.57 -3.04
CA SER A 403 11.54 23.90 -2.77
C SER A 403 13.07 23.86 -2.78
N LEU A 404 13.68 22.85 -2.15
CA LEU A 404 15.13 22.67 -2.17
C LEU A 404 15.63 22.33 -3.58
N LEU A 405 14.94 21.46 -4.31
CA LEU A 405 15.26 21.14 -5.71
C LEU A 405 15.27 22.40 -6.58
N LYS A 406 14.29 23.28 -6.41
CA LYS A 406 14.24 24.56 -7.14
C LYS A 406 15.43 25.45 -6.83
N ASN A 407 15.87 25.49 -5.57
CA ASN A 407 17.02 26.29 -5.16
C ASN A 407 18.32 25.73 -5.77
N GLU A 408 18.55 24.43 -5.67
CA GLU A 408 19.74 23.77 -6.21
C GLU A 408 19.81 23.87 -7.74
N LEU A 409 18.68 23.72 -8.44
CA LEU A 409 18.62 23.93 -9.90
C LEU A 409 18.98 25.38 -10.29
N ALA A 410 18.60 26.36 -9.47
CA ALA A 410 18.88 27.77 -9.76
C ALA A 410 20.39 28.07 -9.77
N GLU A 411 21.19 27.37 -8.95
CA GLU A 411 22.66 27.46 -8.96
C GLU A 411 23.25 27.09 -10.33
N TYR A 412 22.56 26.23 -11.08
CA TYR A 412 22.92 25.82 -12.43
C TYR A 412 22.22 26.63 -13.54
N ASN A 413 21.60 27.77 -13.22
CA ASN A 413 20.78 28.57 -14.15
C ASN A 413 19.56 27.82 -14.72
N LEU A 414 19.05 26.83 -13.99
CA LEU A 414 17.88 26.03 -14.33
C LEU A 414 16.71 26.35 -13.41
N TYR A 415 15.50 26.43 -13.96
CA TYR A 415 14.33 26.86 -13.21
C TYR A 415 13.12 26.01 -13.54
N LEU A 416 12.41 25.51 -12.52
CA LEU A 416 11.12 24.84 -12.70
C LEU A 416 9.99 25.87 -12.66
N VAL A 417 9.37 26.12 -13.82
CA VAL A 417 8.31 27.11 -13.99
C VAL A 417 6.97 26.41 -14.24
N LYS A 418 5.96 26.76 -13.46
CA LYS A 418 4.59 26.28 -13.67
C LYS A 418 3.97 27.02 -14.86
N LYS A 419 3.62 26.31 -15.93
CA LYS A 419 2.93 26.89 -17.11
C LYS A 419 2.17 25.82 -17.88
N GLU A 420 1.28 26.26 -18.77
CA GLU A 420 0.69 25.36 -19.75
C GLU A 420 1.74 24.87 -20.74
N TRP A 421 1.79 23.56 -20.96
CA TRP A 421 2.75 22.92 -21.85
C TRP A 421 2.10 21.72 -22.55
N PRO A 422 2.46 21.44 -23.82
CA PRO A 422 2.01 20.23 -24.49
C PRO A 422 2.57 18.98 -23.80
N ALA A 423 1.69 18.13 -23.28
CA ALA A 423 2.04 16.85 -22.67
C ALA A 423 1.18 15.73 -23.24
N ASP A 424 1.70 14.51 -23.20
CA ASP A 424 0.92 13.31 -23.50
C ASP A 424 -0.11 13.10 -22.39
N VAL A 425 -1.38 13.03 -22.76
CA VAL A 425 -2.51 12.88 -21.85
C VAL A 425 -3.30 11.65 -22.25
N LEU A 426 -3.61 10.81 -21.27
CA LEU A 426 -4.54 9.71 -21.42
C LEU A 426 -5.96 10.24 -21.33
N VAL A 427 -6.69 10.18 -22.44
CA VAL A 427 -8.11 10.56 -22.50
C VAL A 427 -8.94 9.30 -22.46
N ILE A 428 -9.87 9.23 -21.51
CA ILE A 428 -10.88 8.17 -21.42
C ILE A 428 -12.24 8.83 -21.62
N SER A 429 -12.99 8.36 -22.62
CA SER A 429 -14.22 9.00 -23.07
C SER A 429 -15.35 7.99 -23.29
N GLU A 430 -16.56 8.34 -22.87
CA GLU A 430 -17.74 7.58 -23.29
C GLU A 430 -17.94 7.71 -24.80
N LYS A 431 -18.31 6.63 -25.50
CA LYS A 431 -18.46 6.62 -26.97
C LYS A 431 -19.46 7.66 -27.51
N ASN A 432 -20.38 8.14 -26.67
CA ASN A 432 -21.39 9.16 -26.99
C ASN A 432 -21.24 10.43 -26.13
N TYR A 433 -20.03 10.73 -25.64
CA TYR A 433 -19.79 11.94 -24.86
C TYR A 433 -19.91 13.18 -25.75
N LYS A 434 -20.98 13.97 -25.56
CA LYS A 434 -21.08 15.32 -26.11
C LYS A 434 -20.41 16.28 -25.13
N ARG A 435 -19.43 17.05 -25.61
CA ARG A 435 -18.66 18.03 -24.82
C ARG A 435 -19.52 19.15 -24.28
#